data_AF-A0A2T2XJ89-F1
#
_entry.id   AF-A0A2T2XJ89-F1
#
_cell.length_a   1.000
_cell.length_b   1.000
_cell.length_c   1.000
_cell.angle_alpha   90.00
_cell.angle_beta   90.00
_cell.angle_gamma   90.00
#
_symmetry.space_group_name_H-M   'P 1'
#
loop_
_entity.id
_entity.type
_entity.pdbx_description
1 polymer ?
#
loop_
_entity_poly.entity_id
_entity_poly.type
_entity_poly.pdbx_seq_one_letter_code
_entity_poly.pdbx_strand_id
1 'polypeptide(L)'
;MKWPEFSEFYAQLSSERLGSIYESAIRSATSSLASISGLSPQEWVTEWTEKLPSIILDTSAVMSTHLLHEYHNWLKQYCEPASSGTNEQQS
;
A
#
# COMPACT_ATOMS: atom_id res chain seq x y z
N MET A 1 1.93 -9.91 26.38
CA MET A 1 1.03 -9.84 25.20
C MET A 1 1.92 -9.90 23.97
N LYS A 2 1.73 -10.86 23.06
CA LYS A 2 2.48 -10.91 21.80
C LYS A 2 1.72 -10.05 20.80
N TRP A 3 2.38 -9.06 20.20
CA TRP A 3 1.81 -8.32 19.09
C TRP A 3 1.69 -9.25 17.88
N PRO A 4 0.59 -9.22 17.12
CA PRO A 4 0.49 -9.98 15.89
C PRO A 4 1.61 -9.57 14.93
N GLU A 5 2.02 -10.46 14.04
CA GLU A 5 3.11 -10.18 13.10
C GLU A 5 2.55 -9.56 11.80
N PHE A 6 3.37 -8.72 11.13
CA PHE A 6 2.97 -8.13 9.84
C PHE A 6 2.64 -9.20 8.78
N SER A 7 3.32 -10.35 8.83
CA SER A 7 3.07 -11.49 7.95
C SER A 7 1.65 -12.05 8.10
N GLU A 8 1.10 -12.06 9.32
CA GLU A 8 -0.26 -12.52 9.60
C GLU A 8 -1.30 -11.57 9.01
N PHE A 9 -1.06 -10.26 9.09
CA PHE A 9 -1.85 -9.25 8.40
C PHE A 9 -1.75 -9.40 6.87
N TYR A 10 -0.54 -9.51 6.35
CA TYR A 10 -0.29 -9.59 4.90
C TYR A 10 -0.97 -10.81 4.28
N ALA A 11 -0.99 -11.95 4.98
CA ALA A 11 -1.66 -13.16 4.52
C ALA A 11 -3.20 -13.04 4.45
N GLN A 12 -3.80 -12.07 5.15
CA GLN A 12 -5.25 -11.82 5.15
C GLN A 12 -5.68 -10.81 4.07
N LEU A 13 -4.73 -10.13 3.41
CA LEU A 13 -5.06 -9.18 2.36
C LEU A 13 -5.58 -9.92 1.12
N SER A 14 -6.74 -9.48 0.62
CA SER A 14 -7.26 -9.99 -0.65
C SER A 14 -6.40 -9.52 -1.83
N SER A 15 -6.37 -10.30 -2.90
CA SER A 15 -5.67 -9.93 -4.13
C SER A 15 -6.20 -8.62 -4.73
N GLU A 16 -7.50 -8.34 -4.57
CA GLU A 16 -8.11 -7.07 -4.97
C GLU A 16 -7.56 -5.90 -4.17
N ARG A 17 -7.43 -6.05 -2.85
CA ARG A 17 -6.89 -4.99 -1.99
C ARG A 17 -5.42 -4.72 -2.29
N LEU A 18 -4.62 -5.77 -2.47
CA LEU A 18 -3.22 -5.66 -2.90
C LEU A 18 -3.11 -4.97 -4.27
N GLY A 19 -3.99 -5.32 -5.22
CA GLY A 19 -4.07 -4.66 -6.53
C GLY A 19 -4.34 -3.16 -6.40
N SER A 20 -5.29 -2.76 -5.55
CA SER A 20 -5.61 -1.35 -5.32
C SER A 20 -4.43 -0.56 -4.73
N ILE A 21 -3.71 -1.13 -3.75
CA ILE A 21 -2.51 -0.51 -3.17
C ILE A 21 -1.42 -0.34 -4.23
N TYR A 22 -1.19 -1.36 -5.04
CA TYR A 22 -0.22 -1.35 -6.12
C TYR A 22 -0.56 -0.30 -7.19
N GLU A 23 -1.81 -0.24 -7.65
CA GLU A 23 -2.26 0.78 -8.62
C GLU A 23 -2.13 2.20 -8.09
N SER A 24 -2.41 2.41 -6.79
CA SER A 24 -2.21 3.71 -6.14
C SER A 24 -0.74 4.12 -6.15
N ALA A 25 0.16 3.19 -5.80
CA ALA A 25 1.60 3.43 -5.77
C ALA A 25 2.17 3.73 -7.17
N ILE A 26 1.80 2.92 -8.17
CA ILE A 26 2.23 3.14 -9.56
C ILE A 26 1.76 4.47 -10.08
N ARG A 27 0.47 4.79 -9.94
CA ARG A 27 -0.10 6.04 -10.48
C ARG A 27 0.62 7.28 -9.93
N SER A 28 0.99 7.24 -8.65
CA SER A 28 1.76 8.31 -8.03
C SER A 28 3.15 8.42 -8.65
N ALA A 29 3.88 7.31 -8.78
CA ALA A 29 5.25 7.28 -9.29
C ALA A 29 5.35 7.58 -10.80
N THR A 30 4.41 7.07 -11.60
CA THR A 30 4.40 7.24 -13.07
C THR A 30 3.76 8.54 -13.53
N SER A 31 3.22 9.37 -12.63
CA SER A 31 2.72 10.71 -12.98
C SER A 31 3.81 11.58 -13.63
N SER A 32 5.07 11.38 -13.22
CA SER A 32 6.28 12.02 -13.75
C SER A 32 6.67 11.57 -15.17
N LEU A 33 6.07 10.46 -15.64
CA LEU A 33 6.26 9.89 -16.97
C LEU A 33 5.16 10.32 -17.96
N ALA A 34 4.19 11.15 -17.58
CA ALA A 34 3.14 11.58 -18.50
C ALA A 34 3.66 12.41 -19.71
N SER A 35 4.91 12.87 -19.68
CA SER A 35 5.51 13.77 -20.67
C SER A 35 6.28 13.08 -21.82
N ILE A 36 6.28 11.74 -21.94
CA ILE A 36 7.10 11.03 -22.96
C ILE A 36 6.48 11.03 -24.36
N SER A 37 5.25 11.57 -24.52
CA SER A 37 4.60 11.64 -25.82
C SER A 37 5.37 12.55 -26.77
N GLY A 38 5.89 11.99 -27.86
CA GLY A 38 6.62 12.73 -28.90
C GLY A 38 8.14 12.57 -28.87
N LEU A 39 8.70 11.78 -27.95
CA LEU A 39 10.12 11.44 -27.96
C LEU A 39 10.45 10.43 -29.07
N SER A 40 11.63 10.57 -29.66
CA SER A 40 12.21 9.53 -30.50
C SER A 40 12.55 8.28 -29.67
N PRO A 41 12.73 7.09 -30.30
CA PRO A 41 13.07 5.88 -29.57
C PRO A 41 14.33 5.99 -28.69
N GLN A 42 15.33 6.76 -29.12
CA GLN A 42 16.56 6.97 -28.33
C GLN A 42 16.35 7.88 -27.13
N GLU A 43 15.61 8.98 -27.29
CA GLU A 43 15.25 9.86 -26.18
C GLU A 43 14.38 9.12 -25.15
N TRP A 44 13.48 8.25 -25.63
CA TRP A 44 12.68 7.38 -24.76
C TRP A 44 13.56 6.45 -23.92
N VAL A 45 14.54 5.78 -24.52
CA VAL A 45 15.44 4.88 -23.78
C VAL A 45 16.26 5.65 -22.75
N THR A 46 16.79 6.82 -23.09
CA THR A 46 17.55 7.66 -22.15
C THR A 46 16.68 8.10 -20.98
N GLU A 47 15.50 8.67 -21.26
CA GLU A 47 14.56 9.16 -20.26
C GLU A 47 14.14 8.06 -19.27
N TRP A 48 13.85 6.86 -19.78
CA TRP A 48 13.51 5.71 -18.94
C TRP A 48 14.70 5.20 -18.14
N THR A 49 15.90 5.18 -18.72
CA THR A 49 17.10 4.73 -18.01
C THR A 49 17.40 5.65 -16.81
N GLU A 50 17.17 6.96 -16.97
CA GLU A 50 17.39 7.94 -15.91
C GLU A 50 16.27 7.92 -14.85
N LYS A 51 15.00 7.81 -15.26
CA LYS A 51 13.85 7.94 -14.34
C LYS A 51 13.38 6.63 -13.72
N LEU A 52 13.60 5.49 -14.36
CA LEU A 52 13.10 4.20 -13.86
C LEU A 52 13.62 3.85 -12.45
N PRO A 53 14.90 4.06 -12.09
CA PRO A 53 15.38 3.76 -10.75
C PRO A 53 14.64 4.52 -9.65
N SER A 54 14.41 5.82 -9.81
CA SER A 54 13.68 6.61 -8.83
C SER A 54 12.21 6.20 -8.76
N ILE A 55 11.57 5.91 -9.90
CA ILE A 55 10.19 5.44 -9.95
C ILE A 55 10.02 4.12 -9.20
N ILE A 56 10.97 3.18 -9.31
CA ILE A 56 10.94 1.92 -8.57
C ILE A 56 11.05 2.17 -7.07
N LEU A 57 11.97 3.05 -6.65
CA LEU A 57 12.16 3.40 -5.24
C LEU A 57 10.92 4.10 -4.66
N ASP A 58 10.39 5.08 -5.37
CA ASP A 58 9.20 5.83 -4.97
C ASP A 58 7.98 4.91 -4.87
N THR A 59 7.77 4.03 -5.87
CA THR A 59 6.70 3.03 -5.84
C THR A 59 6.84 2.11 -4.63
N SER A 60 8.06 1.64 -4.35
CA SER A 60 8.34 0.75 -3.22
C SER A 60 8.08 1.43 -1.87
N ALA A 61 8.46 2.70 -1.75
CA ALA A 61 8.25 3.50 -0.56
C ALA A 61 6.76 3.79 -0.31
N VAL A 62 6.02 4.16 -1.36
CA VAL A 62 4.58 4.40 -1.28
C VAL A 62 3.84 3.11 -0.92
N MET A 63 4.17 1.99 -1.58
CA MET A 63 3.56 0.69 -1.29
C MET A 63 3.83 0.26 0.16
N SER A 64 5.07 0.38 0.62
CA SER A 64 5.44 0.05 2.01
C SER A 64 4.68 0.93 3.01
N THR A 65 4.55 2.23 2.72
CA THR A 65 3.82 3.17 3.58
C THR A 65 2.33 2.82 3.67
N HIS A 66 1.69 2.51 2.54
CA HIS A 66 0.29 2.08 2.54
C HIS A 66 0.08 0.78 3.33
N LEU A 67 0.94 -0.22 3.11
CA LEU A 67 0.87 -1.49 3.83
C LEU A 67 1.07 -1.31 5.34
N LEU A 68 2.00 -0.47 5.77
CA LEU A 68 2.21 -0.16 7.19
C LEU A 68 1.02 0.59 7.79
N HIS A 69 0.41 1.51 7.04
CA HIS A 69 -0.77 2.23 7.48
C HIS A 69 -1.98 1.29 7.66
N GLU A 70 -2.19 0.37 6.73
CA GLU A 70 -3.24 -0.64 6.85
C GLU A 70 -2.98 -1.61 8.00
N TYR A 71 -1.73 -2.06 8.17
CA TYR A 71 -1.34 -2.87 9.30
C TYR A 71 -1.62 -2.18 10.63
N HIS A 72 -1.29 -0.89 10.75
CA HIS A 72 -1.59 -0.11 11.95
C HIS A 72 -3.10 0.00 12.22
N ASN A 73 -3.92 0.19 11.18
CA ASN A 73 -5.37 0.24 11.33
C ASN A 73 -5.95 -1.13 11.73
N TRP A 74 -5.41 -2.20 11.16
CA TRP A 74 -5.78 -3.57 11.51
C TRP A 74 -5.40 -3.89 12.97
N LEU A 75 -4.22 -3.48 13.42
CA LEU A 75 -3.80 -3.62 14.83
C LEU A 75 -4.74 -2.90 15.79
N LYS A 76 -5.22 -1.69 15.45
CA LYS A 76 -6.21 -0.99 16.28
C LYS A 76 -7.47 -1.81 16.47
N GLN A 77 -8.00 -2.39 15.38
CA GLN A 77 -9.19 -3.24 15.45
C GLN A 77 -8.93 -4.54 16.23
N TYR A 78 -7.73 -5.11 16.09
CA TYR A 78 -7.35 -6.33 16.80
C TYR A 78 -7.16 -6.10 18.31
N CYS A 79 -6.65 -4.92 18.70
CA CYS A 79 -6.32 -4.60 20.08
C CYS A 79 -7.45 -3.85 20.82
N GLU A 80 -8.45 -3.33 20.14
CA GLU A 80 -9.64 -2.79 20.79
C GLU A 80 -10.45 -3.95 21.41
N PRO A 81 -10.64 -3.98 22.75
CA PRO A 81 -11.52 -4.96 23.35
C PRO A 81 -12.93 -4.70 22.80
N ALA A 82 -13.61 -5.75 22.34
CA ALA A 82 -15.04 -5.71 22.10
C ALA A 82 -15.68 -5.16 23.38
N SER A 83 -16.15 -3.91 23.33
CA SER A 83 -16.82 -3.30 24.45
C SER A 83 -18.09 -4.10 24.71
N SER A 84 -18.00 -4.99 25.70
CA SER A 84 -19.05 -5.46 26.60
C SER A 84 -20.47 -5.37 26.05
N GLY A 85 -20.83 -6.29 25.15
CA GLY A 85 -22.22 -6.74 25.04
C GLY A 85 -22.49 -7.72 26.17
N THR A 86 -22.86 -7.23 27.36
CA THR A 86 -23.37 -8.11 28.43
C THR A 86 -24.47 -7.39 29.22
N ASN A 87 -25.70 -7.78 28.89
CA ASN A 87 -26.91 -7.88 29.71
C ASN A 87 -27.38 -6.72 30.60
N GLU A 88 -28.56 -6.21 30.28
CA GLU A 88 -29.63 -6.07 31.28
C GLU A 88 -30.86 -6.88 30.82
N GLN A 89 -30.87 -8.14 31.26
CA GLN A 89 -32.07 -8.95 31.42
C GLN A 89 -32.36 -8.97 32.93
N GLN A 90 -33.14 -8.01 33.41
CA GLN A 90 -33.78 -7.91 34.74
C GLN A 90 -34.97 -6.95 34.54
N SER A 91 -36.20 -7.17 35.00
CA SER A 91 -36.89 -8.27 35.65
C SER A 91 -38.38 -7.98 35.49
#